data_AF-A0A5P0ZPU8-F1
#
_entry.id   AF-A0A5P0ZPU8-F1
#
_cell.length_a   1.000
_cell.length_b   1.000
_cell.length_c   1.000
_cell.angle_alpha   90.00
_cell.angle_beta   90.00
_cell.angle_gamma   90.00
#
_symmetry.space_group_name_H-M   'P 1'
#
loop_
_entity.id
_entity.type
_entity.pdbx_description
1 polymer ?
#
loop_
_entity_poly.entity_id
_entity_poly.type
_entity_poly.pdbx_seq_one_letter_code
_entity_poly.pdbx_strand_id
1 'polypeptide(L)'
;MDSELQKTLNGIKCSNIKNREKEIQYFRTRYLSLFESFVYFILDKNLTSFLGLQSKLADESDEMSKVLIEKVFNGLCNELADKHESLPQLCFISTQNGQVQEMLNQALELLEKKDIRVYLLSAYASIGVGQNLQHKMSEKEKALAFNIAMPEVQRNDERMNQIDLGGMYLGDVTNIMTNLTDFKLSSDILKFVTGLEYLQDANEIGPFEVKRQMKAIQNRSPYCSHPKHTKSIPVSYTRAIIQALGRMNRTFNKVRRPLILAHSNVIKNIKYIHKDKMLFSPEFNSLMKKVDSENNILQQDYDTNVVKNNLTAYSYRDVNQLVHRLSSDEKFAEEYQKIRKLVLKYPTISNDDLKLLQSTSKRCLQYLPNSDRSISYCVDCGSINRGEIDFSSTIDFKEKTSLCVSEQESGLDILMNYKGLKQFFDSNGYATEWVPNENILNPIQYINLYRGILGEIAGKYIFEDVFGNQLRNFEKLGNNELFDYKIENNNVAIDFKNWNPSHLEDRKNALLKVQKKLNILENNENKKWRAIIINIIGENYSPVTITNDGKIMEVSALVDFNCQNSLTSEDKKLIGEFLIGN
;
A
#
# COMPACT_ATOMS: atom_id res chain seq x y z
N MET A 1 -35.62 -11.11 -31.67
CA MET A 1 -34.43 -10.98 -30.80
C MET A 1 -33.76 -9.62 -30.99
N ASP A 2 -33.25 -9.29 -32.19
CA ASP A 2 -32.47 -8.07 -32.43
C ASP A 2 -33.19 -6.74 -32.11
N SER A 3 -34.46 -6.59 -32.50
CA SER A 3 -35.25 -5.39 -32.21
C SER A 3 -35.42 -5.17 -30.70
N GLU A 4 -35.55 -6.24 -29.93
CA GLU A 4 -35.78 -6.19 -28.48
C GLU A 4 -34.48 -5.96 -27.71
N LEU A 5 -33.39 -6.62 -28.13
CA LEU A 5 -32.05 -6.33 -27.64
C LEU A 5 -31.69 -4.85 -27.89
N GLN A 6 -31.97 -4.33 -29.09
CA GLN A 6 -31.71 -2.92 -29.40
C GLN A 6 -32.54 -1.97 -28.51
N LYS A 7 -33.79 -2.32 -28.21
CA LYS A 7 -34.64 -1.55 -27.30
C LYS A 7 -34.06 -1.50 -25.89
N THR A 8 -33.64 -2.65 -25.34
CA THR A 8 -32.98 -2.72 -24.02
C THR A 8 -31.67 -1.93 -24.01
N LEU A 9 -30.82 -2.09 -25.03
CA LEU A 9 -29.55 -1.35 -25.14
C LEU A 9 -29.75 0.17 -25.18
N ASN A 10 -30.84 0.65 -25.81
CA ASN A 10 -31.16 2.07 -25.86
C ASN A 10 -31.57 2.65 -24.49
N GLY A 11 -32.04 1.82 -23.56
CA GLY A 11 -32.45 2.21 -22.21
C GLY A 11 -31.30 2.39 -21.21
N ILE A 12 -30.09 1.92 -21.54
CA ILE A 12 -28.91 2.00 -20.67
C ILE A 12 -28.43 3.45 -20.51
N LYS A 13 -28.36 3.92 -19.26
CA LYS A 13 -27.79 5.23 -18.92
C LYS A 13 -26.27 5.15 -18.95
N CYS A 14 -25.66 5.81 -19.93
CA CYS A 14 -24.20 5.84 -20.07
C CYS A 14 -23.57 6.89 -19.15
N SER A 15 -22.42 6.55 -18.56
CA SER A 15 -21.73 7.42 -17.60
C SER A 15 -21.06 8.63 -18.26
N ASN A 16 -20.65 8.49 -19.53
CA ASN A 16 -20.00 9.54 -20.31
C ASN A 16 -20.49 9.52 -21.77
N ILE A 17 -21.09 10.63 -22.23
CA ILE A 17 -21.63 10.76 -23.59
C ILE A 17 -20.56 10.49 -24.66
N LYS A 18 -19.29 10.85 -24.41
CA LYS A 18 -18.19 10.63 -25.36
C LYS A 18 -17.81 9.15 -25.54
N ASN A 19 -18.22 8.27 -24.62
CA ASN A 19 -17.93 6.82 -24.66
C ASN A 19 -19.18 5.96 -24.83
N ARG A 20 -20.35 6.58 -25.11
CA ARG A 20 -21.64 5.89 -25.19
C ARG A 20 -21.62 4.69 -26.14
N GLU A 21 -21.03 4.82 -27.32
CA GLU A 21 -20.96 3.71 -28.29
C GLU A 21 -20.14 2.53 -27.76
N LYS A 22 -19.02 2.80 -27.09
CA LYS A 22 -18.17 1.75 -26.48
C LYS A 22 -18.88 1.06 -25.32
N GLU A 23 -19.56 1.82 -24.46
CA GLU A 23 -20.35 1.26 -23.36
C GLU A 23 -21.51 0.38 -23.89
N ILE A 24 -22.28 0.87 -24.87
CA ILE A 24 -23.36 0.09 -25.49
C ILE A 24 -22.83 -1.17 -26.16
N GLN A 25 -21.71 -1.07 -26.89
CA GLN A 25 -21.10 -2.23 -27.55
C GLN A 25 -20.63 -3.27 -26.53
N TYR A 26 -20.14 -2.84 -25.37
CA TYR A 26 -19.79 -3.73 -24.27
C TYR A 26 -21.02 -4.50 -23.75
N PHE A 27 -22.13 -3.82 -23.44
CA PHE A 27 -23.36 -4.49 -22.99
C PHE A 27 -23.95 -5.41 -24.06
N ARG A 28 -23.92 -5.00 -25.34
CA ARG A 28 -24.34 -5.84 -26.47
C ARG A 28 -23.52 -7.13 -26.51
N THR A 29 -22.19 -7.02 -26.44
CA THR A 29 -21.28 -8.18 -26.45
C THR A 29 -21.55 -9.10 -25.26
N ARG A 30 -21.81 -8.53 -24.07
CA ARG A 30 -22.16 -9.29 -22.86
C ARG A 30 -23.44 -10.12 -23.05
N TYR A 31 -24.52 -9.53 -23.58
CA TYR A 31 -25.76 -10.25 -23.86
C TYR A 31 -25.57 -11.34 -24.91
N LEU A 32 -24.95 -11.01 -26.04
CA LEU A 32 -24.75 -11.96 -27.12
C LEU A 32 -23.91 -13.16 -26.69
N SER A 33 -22.84 -12.93 -25.92
CA SER A 33 -22.00 -14.02 -25.39
C SER A 33 -22.76 -14.91 -24.39
N LEU A 34 -23.66 -14.34 -23.59
CA LEU A 34 -24.54 -15.13 -22.73
C LEU A 34 -25.54 -15.95 -23.55
N PHE A 35 -26.17 -15.36 -24.55
CA PHE A 35 -27.14 -16.07 -25.38
C PHE A 35 -26.49 -17.17 -26.21
N GLU A 36 -25.26 -16.94 -26.69
CA GLU A 36 -24.45 -17.97 -27.31
C GLU A 36 -24.22 -19.16 -26.36
N SER A 37 -23.91 -18.89 -25.08
CA SER A 37 -23.78 -19.97 -24.10
C SER A 37 -25.07 -20.77 -23.88
N PHE A 38 -26.25 -20.14 -24.03
CA PHE A 38 -27.53 -20.86 -24.01
C PHE A 38 -27.66 -21.81 -25.20
N VAL A 39 -27.24 -21.39 -26.39
CA VAL A 39 -27.27 -22.21 -27.60
C VAL A 39 -26.40 -23.46 -27.42
N TYR A 40 -25.16 -23.30 -26.93
CA TYR A 40 -24.28 -24.43 -26.64
C TYR A 40 -24.87 -25.40 -25.61
N PHE A 41 -25.47 -24.87 -24.55
CA PHE A 41 -26.16 -25.69 -23.56
C PHE A 41 -27.32 -26.46 -24.22
N ILE A 42 -28.28 -25.78 -24.85
CA ILE A 42 -29.50 -26.39 -25.38
C ILE A 42 -29.18 -27.50 -26.40
N LEU A 43 -28.24 -27.25 -27.32
CA LEU A 43 -27.89 -28.19 -28.40
C LEU A 43 -27.18 -29.46 -27.91
N ASP A 44 -26.37 -29.39 -26.85
CA ASP A 44 -25.70 -30.58 -26.30
C ASP A 44 -26.58 -31.29 -25.27
N LYS A 45 -27.27 -32.35 -25.70
CA LYS A 45 -28.18 -33.15 -24.86
C LYS A 45 -27.50 -33.83 -23.66
N ASN A 46 -26.17 -33.98 -23.69
CA ASN A 46 -25.40 -34.58 -22.61
C ASN A 46 -25.02 -33.57 -21.52
N LEU A 47 -25.18 -32.26 -21.77
CA LEU A 47 -25.02 -31.23 -20.75
C LEU A 47 -26.32 -31.12 -19.93
N THR A 48 -26.36 -31.82 -18.81
CA THR A 48 -27.51 -31.86 -17.91
C THR A 48 -27.62 -30.60 -17.04
N SER A 49 -26.49 -30.04 -16.65
CA SER A 49 -26.38 -28.86 -15.80
C SER A 49 -25.29 -27.91 -16.30
N PHE A 50 -25.56 -26.61 -16.25
CA PHE A 50 -24.62 -25.59 -16.75
C PHE A 50 -24.70 -24.31 -15.92
N LEU A 51 -23.56 -23.72 -15.57
CA LEU A 51 -23.50 -22.49 -14.76
C LEU A 51 -22.95 -21.31 -15.57
N GLY A 52 -23.77 -20.28 -15.80
CA GLY A 52 -23.33 -18.98 -16.28
C GLY A 52 -22.99 -18.03 -15.13
N LEU A 53 -21.75 -17.53 -15.11
CA LEU A 53 -21.28 -16.52 -14.15
C LEU A 53 -21.07 -15.17 -14.83
N GLN A 54 -21.57 -14.12 -14.21
CA GLN A 54 -21.45 -12.73 -14.67
C GLN A 54 -20.91 -11.82 -13.56
N SER A 55 -20.44 -10.62 -13.93
CA SER A 55 -20.06 -9.61 -12.93
C SER A 55 -21.26 -8.95 -12.23
N LYS A 56 -22.41 -8.93 -12.90
CA LYS A 56 -23.66 -8.35 -12.42
C LYS A 56 -24.76 -9.41 -12.42
N LEU A 57 -25.58 -9.44 -11.37
CA LEU A 57 -26.78 -10.27 -11.33
C LEU A 57 -27.81 -9.76 -12.35
N ALA A 58 -28.63 -10.67 -12.84
CA ALA A 58 -29.79 -10.27 -13.62
C ALA A 58 -30.85 -9.62 -12.72
N ASP A 59 -31.30 -8.44 -13.10
CA ASP A 59 -32.25 -7.62 -12.34
C ASP A 59 -33.18 -6.87 -13.31
N GLU A 60 -33.88 -5.85 -12.83
CA GLU A 60 -34.78 -5.03 -13.64
C GLU A 60 -34.03 -3.99 -14.50
N SER A 61 -32.71 -3.87 -14.36
CA SER A 61 -31.93 -2.90 -15.11
C SER A 61 -31.65 -3.37 -16.54
N ASP A 62 -31.58 -2.43 -17.48
CA ASP A 62 -31.26 -2.73 -18.88
C ASP A 62 -29.82 -3.25 -19.09
N GLU A 63 -28.93 -3.06 -18.11
CA GLU A 63 -27.54 -3.57 -18.14
C GLU A 63 -27.45 -5.10 -18.01
N MET A 64 -28.44 -5.72 -17.36
CA MET A 64 -28.56 -7.17 -17.16
C MET A 64 -30.03 -7.57 -16.92
N SER A 65 -30.89 -7.28 -17.89
CA SER A 65 -32.34 -7.42 -17.80
C SER A 65 -32.76 -8.88 -17.70
N LYS A 66 -33.31 -9.25 -16.53
CA LYS A 66 -33.87 -10.56 -16.27
C LYS A 66 -34.94 -10.94 -17.30
N VAL A 67 -35.85 -10.00 -17.60
CA VAL A 67 -36.96 -10.19 -18.54
C VAL A 67 -36.46 -10.54 -19.95
N LEU A 68 -35.47 -9.82 -20.46
CA LEU A 68 -34.90 -10.09 -21.77
C LEU A 68 -34.24 -11.48 -21.80
N ILE A 69 -33.46 -11.80 -20.76
CA ILE A 69 -32.74 -13.07 -20.67
C ILE A 69 -33.72 -14.25 -20.65
N GLU A 70 -34.77 -14.19 -19.83
CA GLU A 70 -35.83 -15.22 -19.76
C GLU A 70 -36.52 -15.41 -21.10
N LYS A 71 -36.90 -14.31 -21.74
CA LYS A 71 -37.59 -14.34 -23.03
C LYS A 71 -36.74 -14.98 -24.12
N VAL A 72 -35.45 -14.61 -24.19
CA VAL A 72 -34.52 -15.19 -25.17
C VAL A 72 -34.26 -16.66 -24.87
N PHE A 73 -34.04 -17.04 -23.62
CA PHE A 73 -33.83 -18.44 -23.23
C PHE A 73 -35.02 -19.32 -23.61
N ASN A 74 -36.24 -18.89 -23.27
CA ASN A 74 -37.47 -19.63 -23.59
C ASN A 74 -37.69 -19.72 -25.10
N GLY A 75 -37.43 -18.63 -25.83
CA GLY A 75 -37.48 -18.63 -27.30
C GLY A 75 -36.51 -19.62 -27.91
N LEU A 76 -35.26 -19.65 -27.45
CA LEU A 76 -34.24 -20.60 -27.91
C LEU A 76 -34.61 -22.05 -27.56
N CYS A 77 -35.18 -22.31 -26.39
CA CYS A 77 -35.63 -23.65 -26.02
C CYS A 77 -36.73 -24.15 -26.96
N ASN A 78 -37.71 -23.30 -27.30
CA ASN A 78 -38.80 -23.69 -28.20
C ASN A 78 -38.33 -24.01 -29.63
N GLU A 79 -37.27 -23.33 -30.09
CA GLU A 79 -36.74 -23.49 -31.45
C GLU A 79 -35.70 -24.62 -31.57
N LEU A 80 -34.83 -24.78 -30.55
CA LEU A 80 -33.64 -25.62 -30.64
C LEU A 80 -33.71 -26.89 -29.79
N ALA A 81 -34.56 -26.95 -28.76
CA ALA A 81 -34.64 -28.13 -27.92
C ALA A 81 -35.33 -29.30 -28.64
N ASP A 82 -35.01 -30.52 -28.21
CA ASP A 82 -35.67 -31.71 -28.74
C ASP A 82 -37.15 -31.74 -28.30
N LYS A 83 -38.06 -31.94 -29.25
CA LYS A 83 -39.50 -32.02 -29.00
C LYS A 83 -39.90 -33.23 -28.17
N HIS A 84 -39.02 -34.23 -28.05
CA HIS A 84 -39.26 -35.46 -27.31
C HIS A 84 -38.70 -35.45 -25.87
N GLU A 85 -37.93 -34.42 -25.47
CA GLU A 85 -37.41 -34.27 -24.11
C GLU A 85 -38.14 -33.14 -23.37
N SER A 86 -38.05 -33.14 -22.03
CA SER A 86 -38.51 -32.00 -21.22
C SER A 86 -37.68 -30.75 -21.54
N LEU A 87 -38.36 -29.61 -21.71
CA LEU A 87 -37.68 -28.35 -22.02
C LEU A 87 -36.70 -27.96 -20.89
N PRO A 88 -35.46 -27.56 -21.22
CA PRO A 88 -34.52 -27.07 -20.23
C PRO A 88 -35.06 -25.83 -19.49
N GLN A 89 -34.64 -25.65 -18.24
CA GLN A 89 -35.06 -24.52 -17.40
C GLN A 89 -33.90 -23.60 -17.04
N LEU A 90 -34.18 -22.29 -17.03
CA LEU A 90 -33.28 -21.26 -16.55
C LEU A 90 -33.58 -20.92 -15.10
N CYS A 91 -32.57 -21.02 -14.24
CA CYS A 91 -32.67 -20.73 -12.82
C CYS A 91 -31.72 -19.59 -12.43
N PHE A 92 -32.28 -18.47 -11.98
CA PHE A 92 -31.49 -17.35 -11.46
C PHE A 92 -31.10 -17.61 -10.01
N ILE A 93 -29.81 -17.50 -9.69
CA ILE A 93 -29.30 -17.66 -8.33
C ILE A 93 -28.79 -16.30 -7.85
N SER A 94 -29.45 -15.71 -6.85
CA SER A 94 -29.15 -14.36 -6.36
C SER A 94 -29.05 -14.30 -4.84
N THR A 95 -28.26 -13.35 -4.34
CA THR A 95 -28.11 -13.08 -2.90
C THR A 95 -29.22 -12.20 -2.32
N GLN A 96 -30.07 -11.61 -3.17
CA GLN A 96 -31.10 -10.65 -2.75
C GLN A 96 -32.19 -11.29 -1.88
N ASN A 97 -32.39 -12.61 -2.01
CA ASN A 97 -33.42 -13.35 -1.27
C ASN A 97 -32.88 -14.07 -0.02
N GLY A 98 -31.60 -13.88 0.36
CA GLY A 98 -31.02 -14.42 1.60
C GLY A 98 -30.78 -15.94 1.64
N GLN A 99 -31.32 -16.72 0.71
CA GLN A 99 -31.27 -18.20 0.72
C GLN A 99 -30.67 -18.78 -0.58
N VAL A 100 -29.43 -18.39 -0.91
CA VAL A 100 -28.71 -18.87 -2.13
C VAL A 100 -28.70 -20.40 -2.22
N GLN A 101 -28.45 -21.09 -1.10
CA GLN A 101 -28.37 -22.55 -1.07
C GLN A 101 -29.73 -23.21 -1.35
N GLU A 102 -30.82 -22.61 -0.88
CA GLU A 102 -32.16 -23.16 -1.15
C GLU A 102 -32.54 -23.01 -2.62
N MET A 103 -32.20 -21.87 -3.23
CA MET A 103 -32.41 -21.67 -4.68
C MET A 103 -31.58 -22.67 -5.51
N LEU A 104 -30.33 -22.93 -5.10
CA LEU A 104 -29.49 -23.94 -5.73
C LEU A 104 -30.08 -25.34 -5.58
N ASN A 105 -30.50 -25.72 -4.37
CA ASN A 105 -31.12 -27.02 -4.11
C ASN A 105 -32.40 -27.18 -4.93
N GLN A 106 -33.28 -26.18 -4.97
CA GLN A 106 -34.50 -26.21 -5.77
C GLN A 106 -34.21 -26.38 -7.26
N ALA A 107 -33.21 -25.67 -7.78
CA ALA A 107 -32.81 -25.78 -9.18
C ALA A 107 -32.25 -27.17 -9.48
N LEU A 108 -31.35 -27.68 -8.64
CA LEU A 108 -30.71 -28.99 -8.86
C LEU A 108 -31.69 -30.15 -8.64
N GLU A 109 -32.68 -30.00 -7.76
CA GLU A 109 -33.76 -31.00 -7.59
C GLU A 109 -34.59 -31.23 -8.87
N LEU A 110 -34.73 -30.23 -9.74
CA LEU A 110 -35.38 -30.40 -11.05
C LEU A 110 -34.63 -31.41 -11.91
N LEU A 111 -33.30 -31.39 -11.82
CA LEU A 111 -32.45 -32.34 -12.51
C LEU A 111 -32.47 -33.70 -11.81
N GLU A 112 -32.30 -33.73 -10.49
CA GLU A 112 -32.24 -34.98 -9.71
C GLU A 112 -33.54 -35.80 -9.81
N LYS A 113 -34.70 -35.15 -9.67
CA LYS A 113 -36.00 -35.83 -9.49
C LYS A 113 -36.85 -35.86 -10.77
N LYS A 114 -36.69 -34.88 -11.66
CA LYS A 114 -37.54 -34.72 -12.85
C LYS A 114 -36.79 -34.88 -14.17
N ASP A 115 -35.48 -35.11 -14.11
CA ASP A 115 -34.58 -35.20 -15.27
C ASP A 115 -34.67 -33.98 -16.21
N ILE A 116 -34.99 -32.81 -15.63
CA ILE A 116 -35.07 -31.55 -16.35
C ILE A 116 -33.68 -30.92 -16.34
N ARG A 117 -33.16 -30.63 -17.53
CA ARG A 117 -31.85 -29.98 -17.70
C ARG A 117 -31.90 -28.53 -17.19
N VAL A 118 -30.89 -28.09 -16.45
CA VAL A 118 -30.89 -26.77 -15.81
C VAL A 118 -29.72 -25.89 -16.22
N TYR A 119 -30.03 -24.65 -16.59
CA TYR A 119 -29.07 -23.57 -16.73
C TYR A 119 -29.15 -22.67 -15.50
N LEU A 120 -28.10 -22.66 -14.68
CA LEU A 120 -27.96 -21.77 -13.53
C LEU A 120 -27.32 -20.46 -14.01
N LEU A 121 -27.93 -19.31 -13.69
CA LEU A 121 -27.35 -18.00 -13.99
C LEU A 121 -27.14 -17.21 -12.70
N SER A 122 -25.91 -16.77 -12.46
CA SER A 122 -25.54 -16.04 -11.25
C SER A 122 -24.40 -15.05 -11.48
N ALA A 123 -24.02 -14.34 -10.42
CA ALA A 123 -22.85 -13.50 -10.39
C ALA A 123 -21.71 -14.15 -9.61
N TYR A 124 -20.45 -13.83 -9.98
CA TYR A 124 -19.26 -14.31 -9.28
C TYR A 124 -19.31 -14.05 -7.76
N ALA A 125 -19.83 -12.90 -7.35
CA ALA A 125 -19.94 -12.52 -5.94
C ALA A 125 -21.08 -13.25 -5.18
N SER A 126 -22.11 -13.71 -5.88
CA SER A 126 -23.32 -14.27 -5.26
C SER A 126 -23.18 -15.74 -4.90
N ILE A 127 -22.49 -16.51 -5.73
CA ILE A 127 -22.11 -17.88 -5.39
C ILE A 127 -20.80 -17.81 -4.60
N GLY A 128 -20.90 -17.45 -3.31
CA GLY A 128 -19.77 -17.28 -2.38
C GLY A 128 -19.08 -18.59 -1.96
N VAL A 129 -18.14 -18.49 -1.03
CA VAL A 129 -17.51 -19.64 -0.36
C VAL A 129 -18.58 -20.37 0.47
N GLY A 130 -18.61 -21.72 0.41
CA GLY A 130 -19.56 -22.54 1.19
C GLY A 130 -20.86 -22.95 0.48
N GLN A 131 -21.13 -22.45 -0.74
CA GLN A 131 -22.26 -22.94 -1.54
C GLN A 131 -21.90 -24.24 -2.26
N ASN A 132 -22.75 -25.26 -2.15
CA ASN A 132 -22.59 -26.55 -2.82
C ASN A 132 -23.29 -26.51 -4.19
N LEU A 133 -22.55 -26.85 -5.24
CA LEU A 133 -23.06 -26.96 -6.61
C LEU A 133 -23.13 -28.42 -7.07
N GLN A 134 -22.48 -29.32 -6.32
CA GLN A 134 -22.59 -30.74 -6.54
C GLN A 134 -23.95 -31.26 -6.06
N HIS A 135 -24.50 -32.20 -6.81
CA HIS A 135 -25.84 -32.76 -6.59
C HIS A 135 -25.81 -34.28 -6.79
N LYS A 136 -26.86 -34.96 -6.35
CA LYS A 136 -26.99 -36.41 -6.55
C LYS A 136 -27.24 -36.70 -8.03
N MET A 137 -26.58 -37.73 -8.57
CA MET A 137 -26.73 -38.05 -9.99
C MET A 137 -28.17 -38.47 -10.34
N SER A 138 -28.74 -37.86 -11.38
CA SER A 138 -29.94 -38.39 -12.05
C SER A 138 -29.63 -39.71 -12.78
N GLU A 139 -30.65 -40.46 -13.20
CA GLU A 139 -30.44 -41.68 -14.00
C GLU A 139 -29.70 -41.39 -15.32
N LYS A 140 -30.00 -40.25 -15.96
CA LYS A 140 -29.29 -39.79 -17.16
C LYS A 140 -27.82 -39.49 -16.87
N GLU A 141 -27.53 -38.86 -15.73
CA GLU A 141 -26.15 -38.55 -15.33
C GLU A 141 -25.35 -39.79 -14.96
N LYS A 142 -25.96 -40.79 -14.31
CA LYS A 142 -25.29 -42.07 -14.02
C LYS A 142 -24.76 -42.76 -15.28
N ALA A 143 -25.50 -42.66 -16.40
CA ALA A 143 -25.09 -43.23 -17.68
C ALA A 143 -23.93 -42.45 -18.34
N LEU A 144 -23.80 -41.16 -18.04
CA LEU A 144 -22.79 -40.26 -18.63
C LEU A 144 -21.54 -40.07 -17.74
N ALA A 145 -21.68 -40.32 -16.44
CA ALA A 145 -20.66 -40.10 -15.43
C ALA A 145 -19.44 -41.00 -15.62
N PHE A 146 -18.29 -40.45 -15.28
CA PHE A 146 -17.03 -41.18 -15.18
C PHE A 146 -16.46 -41.00 -13.78
N ASN A 147 -16.33 -42.10 -13.04
CA ASN A 147 -15.82 -42.08 -11.67
C ASN A 147 -14.28 -42.11 -11.67
N ILE A 148 -13.67 -41.14 -10.99
CA ILE A 148 -12.21 -40.98 -10.85
C ILE A 148 -11.72 -41.27 -9.42
N ALA A 149 -12.53 -41.91 -8.57
CA ALA A 149 -12.14 -42.24 -7.22
C ALA A 149 -10.97 -43.24 -7.23
N MET A 150 -10.01 -43.04 -6.32
CA MET A 150 -8.95 -44.01 -6.10
C MET A 150 -9.49 -45.26 -5.40
N PRO A 151 -8.88 -46.45 -5.59
CA PRO A 151 -9.37 -47.70 -5.00
C PRO A 151 -9.52 -47.68 -3.47
N GLU A 152 -8.76 -46.83 -2.78
CA GLU A 152 -8.72 -46.71 -1.32
C GLU A 152 -9.86 -45.85 -0.74
N VAL A 153 -10.67 -45.21 -1.59
CA VAL A 153 -11.78 -44.35 -1.14
C VAL A 153 -12.90 -45.21 -0.51
N GLN A 154 -13.37 -44.79 0.66
CA GLN A 154 -14.46 -45.49 1.35
C GLN A 154 -15.77 -45.40 0.55
N ARG A 155 -16.49 -46.52 0.44
CA ARG A 155 -17.74 -46.61 -0.36
C ARG A 155 -18.89 -45.74 0.17
N ASN A 156 -18.82 -45.29 1.43
CA ASN A 156 -19.82 -44.43 2.06
C ASN A 156 -19.53 -42.93 1.88
N ASP A 157 -18.45 -42.55 1.20
CA ASP A 157 -18.16 -41.15 0.90
C ASP A 157 -19.26 -40.55 0.02
N GLU A 158 -19.89 -39.45 0.46
CA GLU A 158 -21.00 -38.82 -0.25
C GLU A 158 -20.64 -38.42 -1.69
N ARG A 159 -19.36 -38.11 -1.94
CA ARG A 159 -18.84 -37.75 -3.28
C ARG A 159 -18.94 -38.88 -4.29
N MET A 160 -19.15 -40.13 -3.84
CA MET A 160 -19.39 -41.29 -4.69
C MET A 160 -20.78 -41.28 -5.32
N ASN A 161 -21.75 -40.59 -4.70
CA ASN A 161 -23.13 -40.51 -5.16
C ASN A 161 -23.47 -39.14 -5.78
N GLN A 162 -22.53 -38.20 -5.72
CA GLN A 162 -22.67 -36.85 -6.26
C GLN A 162 -21.87 -36.68 -7.55
N ILE A 163 -22.28 -35.71 -8.36
CA ILE A 163 -21.61 -35.27 -9.58
C ILE A 163 -21.42 -33.75 -9.54
N ASP A 164 -20.37 -33.27 -10.19
CA ASP A 164 -20.18 -31.85 -10.45
C ASP A 164 -20.99 -31.38 -11.67
N LEU A 165 -21.17 -30.07 -11.82
CA LEU A 165 -21.87 -29.50 -12.96
C LEU A 165 -21.21 -29.87 -14.30
N GLY A 166 -22.04 -30.07 -15.33
CA GLY A 166 -21.58 -30.49 -16.66
C GLY A 166 -20.87 -29.41 -17.47
N GLY A 167 -21.07 -28.14 -17.17
CA GLY A 167 -20.36 -27.06 -17.83
C GLY A 167 -20.49 -25.70 -17.16
N MET A 168 -19.71 -24.74 -17.67
CA MET A 168 -19.66 -23.38 -17.14
C MET A 168 -19.43 -22.36 -18.25
N TYR A 169 -20.13 -21.23 -18.16
CA TYR A 169 -19.82 -20.01 -18.90
C TYR A 169 -19.25 -18.95 -17.97
N LEU A 170 -18.06 -18.46 -18.31
CA LEU A 170 -17.31 -17.41 -17.62
C LEU A 170 -17.52 -16.08 -18.35
N GLY A 171 -18.46 -15.27 -17.85
CA GLY A 171 -18.59 -13.86 -18.24
C GLY A 171 -17.41 -13.03 -17.76
N ASP A 172 -17.25 -11.83 -18.31
CA ASP A 172 -16.16 -10.92 -17.94
C ASP A 172 -16.23 -10.48 -16.46
N VAL A 173 -15.07 -10.35 -15.81
CA VAL A 173 -14.93 -9.93 -14.41
C VAL A 173 -14.54 -8.44 -14.35
N THR A 174 -15.48 -7.57 -13.95
CA THR A 174 -15.27 -6.10 -14.00
C THR A 174 -15.03 -5.46 -12.64
N ASN A 175 -15.31 -6.17 -11.54
CA ASN A 175 -15.37 -5.58 -10.19
C ASN A 175 -14.19 -6.01 -9.31
N ILE A 176 -12.97 -6.02 -9.86
CA ILE A 176 -11.75 -6.32 -9.09
C ILE A 176 -11.39 -5.18 -8.15
N MET A 177 -11.47 -3.94 -8.66
CA MET A 177 -11.42 -2.72 -7.87
C MET A 177 -12.77 -2.03 -7.95
N THR A 178 -13.12 -1.27 -6.91
CA THR A 178 -14.38 -0.52 -6.88
C THR A 178 -14.35 0.61 -7.90
N ASN A 179 -15.27 0.57 -8.86
CA ASN A 179 -15.51 1.69 -9.78
C ASN A 179 -16.47 2.68 -9.11
N LEU A 180 -15.98 3.87 -8.80
CA LEU A 180 -16.75 5.03 -8.36
C LEU A 180 -17.50 5.65 -9.55
N THR A 181 -18.81 5.80 -9.38
CA THR A 181 -19.72 6.52 -10.29
C THR A 181 -20.24 7.82 -9.69
N ASP A 182 -20.24 7.93 -8.35
CA ASP A 182 -20.54 9.15 -7.59
C ASP A 182 -19.40 9.41 -6.59
N PHE A 183 -19.10 10.69 -6.36
CA PHE A 183 -18.00 11.14 -5.49
C PHE A 183 -18.48 11.59 -4.11
N LYS A 184 -19.65 11.09 -3.67
CA LYS A 184 -20.16 11.27 -2.30
C LYS A 184 -19.52 10.27 -1.35
N LEU A 185 -19.28 10.68 -0.11
CA LEU A 185 -18.80 9.79 0.95
C LEU A 185 -19.77 8.62 1.11
N SER A 186 -19.36 7.47 0.60
CA SER A 186 -20.13 6.23 0.51
C SER A 186 -19.24 5.05 0.83
N SER A 187 -19.84 3.88 1.02
CA SER A 187 -19.09 2.64 1.20
C SER A 187 -18.18 2.33 0.01
N ASP A 188 -18.50 2.82 -1.19
CA ASP A 188 -17.71 2.57 -2.40
C ASP A 188 -16.44 3.42 -2.44
N ILE A 189 -16.49 4.69 -2.00
CA ILE A 189 -15.27 5.50 -1.83
C ILE A 189 -14.35 4.85 -0.80
N LEU A 190 -14.88 4.38 0.33
CA LEU A 190 -14.08 3.71 1.35
C LEU A 190 -13.39 2.46 0.80
N LYS A 191 -14.11 1.61 0.06
CA LYS A 191 -13.53 0.43 -0.60
C LYS A 191 -12.45 0.80 -1.62
N PHE A 192 -12.68 1.85 -2.42
CA PHE A 192 -11.70 2.31 -3.40
C PHE A 192 -10.42 2.81 -2.72
N VAL A 193 -10.53 3.66 -1.70
CA VAL A 193 -9.38 4.17 -0.94
C VAL A 193 -8.64 3.03 -0.25
N THR A 194 -9.37 2.11 0.39
CA THR A 194 -8.77 0.91 1.00
C THR A 194 -8.02 0.07 -0.05
N GLY A 195 -8.57 -0.05 -1.27
CA GLY A 195 -7.90 -0.72 -2.38
C GLY A 195 -6.59 -0.05 -2.78
N LEU A 196 -6.55 1.28 -2.82
CA LEU A 196 -5.31 2.03 -3.06
C LEU A 196 -4.29 1.83 -1.93
N GLU A 197 -4.72 1.83 -0.67
CA GLU A 197 -3.83 1.56 0.47
C GLU A 197 -3.22 0.16 0.40
N TYR A 198 -4.00 -0.87 0.06
CA TYR A 198 -3.46 -2.22 -0.14
C TYR A 198 -2.44 -2.29 -1.28
N LEU A 199 -2.68 -1.58 -2.38
CA LEU A 199 -1.72 -1.51 -3.48
C LEU A 199 -0.44 -0.77 -3.07
N GLN A 200 -0.56 0.24 -2.22
CA GLN A 200 0.59 0.95 -1.66
C GLN A 200 1.40 0.05 -0.73
N ASP A 201 0.74 -0.66 0.19
CA ASP A 201 1.36 -1.61 1.10
C ASP A 201 2.04 -2.79 0.37
N ALA A 202 1.52 -3.16 -0.80
CA ALA A 202 2.13 -4.14 -1.69
C ALA A 202 3.30 -3.61 -2.53
N ASN A 203 3.66 -2.32 -2.39
CA ASN A 203 4.64 -1.61 -3.22
C ASN A 203 4.33 -1.62 -4.72
N GLU A 204 3.05 -1.65 -5.09
CA GLU A 204 2.63 -1.57 -6.49
C GLU A 204 2.35 -0.13 -6.93
N ILE A 205 1.99 0.74 -5.98
CA ILE A 205 1.84 2.18 -6.20
C ILE A 205 2.53 2.98 -5.09
N GLY A 206 2.96 4.20 -5.42
CA GLY A 206 3.56 5.14 -4.47
C GLY A 206 2.55 6.13 -3.87
N PRO A 207 2.97 6.92 -2.86
CA PRO A 207 2.11 7.92 -2.20
C PRO A 207 1.62 9.02 -3.16
N PHE A 208 2.40 9.35 -4.20
CA PHE A 208 2.01 10.31 -5.22
C PHE A 208 0.83 9.83 -6.06
N GLU A 209 0.76 8.53 -6.37
CA GLU A 209 -0.37 7.93 -7.07
C GLU A 209 -1.63 8.03 -6.23
N VAL A 210 -1.54 7.63 -4.95
CA VAL A 210 -2.66 7.72 -3.99
C VAL A 210 -3.16 9.16 -3.92
N LYS A 211 -2.25 10.13 -3.72
CA LYS A 211 -2.59 11.55 -3.67
C LYS A 211 -3.22 12.06 -4.96
N ARG A 212 -2.74 11.62 -6.12
CA ARG A 212 -3.32 11.98 -7.43
C ARG A 212 -4.76 11.50 -7.56
N GLN A 213 -5.02 10.25 -7.18
CA GLN A 213 -6.36 9.66 -7.21
C GLN A 213 -7.30 10.37 -6.22
N MET A 214 -6.82 10.67 -5.01
CA MET A 214 -7.59 11.41 -4.00
C MET A 214 -7.93 12.83 -4.47
N LYS A 215 -6.98 13.53 -5.09
CA LYS A 215 -7.24 14.85 -5.70
C LYS A 215 -8.26 14.76 -6.83
N ALA A 216 -8.18 13.73 -7.69
CA ALA A 216 -9.16 13.54 -8.76
C ALA A 216 -10.58 13.34 -8.21
N ILE A 217 -10.73 12.55 -7.14
CA ILE A 217 -11.99 12.36 -6.42
C ILE A 217 -12.49 13.69 -5.84
N GLN A 218 -11.63 14.42 -5.12
CA GLN A 218 -11.99 15.70 -4.50
C GLN A 218 -12.46 16.73 -5.54
N ASN A 219 -11.77 16.77 -6.68
CA ASN A 219 -12.06 17.71 -7.77
C ASN A 219 -13.14 17.20 -8.73
N ARG A 220 -13.79 16.06 -8.45
CA ARG A 220 -14.79 15.42 -9.33
C ARG A 220 -14.30 15.26 -10.77
N SER A 221 -13.01 15.01 -10.92
CA SER A 221 -12.32 14.84 -12.19
C SER A 221 -12.18 13.35 -12.53
N PRO A 222 -11.95 12.98 -13.80
CA PRO A 222 -11.70 11.59 -14.17
C PRO A 222 -10.52 11.02 -13.36
N TYR A 223 -10.80 9.97 -12.60
CA TYR A 223 -9.79 9.21 -11.84
C TYR A 223 -9.50 7.90 -12.59
N CYS A 224 -8.39 7.25 -12.26
CA CYS A 224 -8.09 5.95 -12.87
C CYS A 224 -8.60 4.87 -11.91
N SER A 225 -9.69 4.19 -12.30
CA SER A 225 -10.32 3.16 -11.48
C SER A 225 -9.43 1.96 -11.17
N HIS A 226 -8.36 1.79 -11.94
CA HIS A 226 -7.33 0.79 -11.73
C HIS A 226 -5.98 1.44 -12.06
N PRO A 227 -5.11 1.67 -11.06
CA PRO A 227 -3.76 2.13 -11.33
C PRO A 227 -3.06 1.19 -12.33
N LYS A 228 -2.35 1.77 -13.29
CA LYS A 228 -1.63 1.02 -14.32
C LYS A 228 -0.48 0.23 -13.69
N HIS A 229 -0.12 -0.89 -14.31
CA HIS A 229 1.02 -1.73 -13.90
C HIS A 229 0.93 -2.35 -12.50
N THR A 230 -0.29 -2.54 -12.00
CA THR A 230 -0.55 -3.27 -10.75
C THR A 230 -0.61 -4.77 -11.01
N LYS A 231 0.15 -5.56 -10.26
CA LYS A 231 0.17 -7.03 -10.30
C LYS A 231 -1.04 -7.61 -9.56
N SER A 232 -1.46 -7.00 -8.45
CA SER A 232 -2.56 -7.51 -7.62
C SER A 232 -3.88 -7.56 -8.37
N ILE A 233 -4.08 -6.68 -9.35
CA ILE A 233 -5.31 -6.66 -10.17
C ILE A 233 -5.44 -7.91 -11.06
N PRO A 234 -4.51 -8.23 -11.98
CA PRO A 234 -4.58 -9.45 -12.78
C PRO A 234 -4.50 -10.73 -11.92
N VAL A 235 -3.80 -10.71 -10.78
CA VAL A 235 -3.82 -11.83 -9.81
C VAL A 235 -5.23 -12.03 -9.26
N SER A 236 -5.89 -10.95 -8.83
CA SER A 236 -7.25 -11.01 -8.28
C SER A 236 -8.27 -11.42 -9.33
N TYR A 237 -8.11 -10.96 -10.57
CA TYR A 237 -8.91 -11.42 -11.72
C TYR A 237 -8.76 -12.93 -11.92
N THR A 238 -7.52 -13.40 -12.03
CA THR A 238 -7.24 -14.82 -12.24
C THR A 238 -7.76 -15.67 -11.08
N ARG A 239 -7.62 -15.19 -9.84
CA ARG A 239 -8.16 -15.85 -8.64
C ARG A 239 -9.66 -16.07 -8.74
N ALA A 240 -10.43 -15.08 -9.21
CA ALA A 240 -11.87 -15.22 -9.38
C ALA A 240 -12.23 -16.34 -10.36
N ILE A 241 -11.50 -16.45 -11.46
CA ILE A 241 -11.68 -17.52 -12.47
C ILE A 241 -11.29 -18.90 -11.93
N ILE A 242 -10.16 -19.01 -11.23
CA ILE A 242 -9.74 -20.26 -10.58
C ILE A 242 -10.79 -20.71 -9.56
N GLN A 243 -11.30 -19.78 -8.75
CA GLN A 243 -12.34 -20.08 -7.77
C GLN A 243 -13.66 -20.50 -8.41
N ALA A 244 -14.04 -19.92 -9.55
CA ALA A 244 -15.22 -20.34 -10.31
C ALA A 244 -15.06 -21.77 -10.83
N LEU A 245 -13.97 -22.05 -11.56
CA LEU A 245 -13.70 -23.38 -12.14
C LEU A 245 -13.48 -24.46 -11.08
N GLY A 246 -12.85 -24.12 -9.96
CA GLY A 246 -12.63 -25.04 -8.84
C GLY A 246 -13.92 -25.60 -8.24
N ARG A 247 -15.08 -24.99 -8.53
CA ARG A 247 -16.39 -25.51 -8.09
C ARG A 247 -16.85 -26.74 -8.87
N MET A 248 -16.26 -27.03 -10.03
CA MET A 248 -16.52 -28.25 -10.81
C MET A 248 -15.64 -29.44 -10.39
N ASN A 249 -14.86 -29.27 -9.31
CA ASN A 249 -13.82 -30.21 -8.88
C ASN A 249 -14.04 -30.83 -7.50
N ARG A 250 -15.29 -31.01 -7.06
CA ARG A 250 -15.59 -31.40 -5.68
C ARG A 250 -15.98 -32.87 -5.50
N THR A 251 -16.42 -33.55 -6.56
CA THR A 251 -16.89 -34.94 -6.50
C THR A 251 -15.99 -35.92 -7.27
N PHE A 252 -16.21 -37.22 -7.08
CA PHE A 252 -15.51 -38.28 -7.82
C PHE A 252 -16.14 -38.57 -9.17
N ASN A 253 -17.42 -38.29 -9.35
CA ASN A 253 -18.09 -38.51 -10.63
C ASN A 253 -17.98 -37.25 -11.49
N LYS A 254 -17.44 -37.40 -12.69
CA LYS A 254 -17.23 -36.29 -13.63
C LYS A 254 -18.02 -36.52 -14.90
N VAL A 255 -18.52 -35.44 -15.49
CA VAL A 255 -18.90 -35.46 -16.90
C VAL A 255 -17.63 -35.67 -17.73
N ARG A 256 -17.62 -36.62 -18.66
CA ARG A 256 -16.41 -37.00 -19.42
C ARG A 256 -15.76 -35.84 -20.17
N ARG A 257 -16.56 -34.89 -20.64
CA ARG A 257 -16.14 -33.72 -21.39
C ARG A 257 -16.89 -32.49 -20.87
N PRO A 258 -16.45 -31.91 -19.74
CA PRO A 258 -17.09 -30.71 -19.23
C PRO A 258 -16.87 -29.56 -20.22
N LEU A 259 -17.91 -28.79 -20.50
CA LEU A 259 -17.83 -27.66 -21.43
C LEU A 259 -17.53 -26.37 -20.68
N ILE A 260 -16.46 -25.68 -21.07
CA ILE A 260 -16.12 -24.36 -20.54
C ILE A 260 -16.16 -23.36 -21.68
N LEU A 261 -17.05 -22.38 -21.53
CA LEU A 261 -17.13 -21.21 -22.40
C LEU A 261 -16.61 -20.01 -21.63
N ALA A 262 -15.85 -19.15 -22.30
CA ALA A 262 -15.31 -17.96 -21.66
C ALA A 262 -15.43 -16.76 -22.59
N HIS A 263 -15.85 -15.63 -22.02
CA HIS A 263 -15.82 -14.37 -22.73
C HIS A 263 -14.38 -14.03 -23.15
N SER A 264 -14.19 -13.42 -24.32
CA SER A 264 -12.84 -13.12 -24.84
C SER A 264 -11.97 -12.30 -23.88
N ASN A 265 -12.57 -11.41 -23.08
CA ASN A 265 -11.86 -10.65 -22.04
C ASN A 265 -11.31 -11.53 -20.91
N VAL A 266 -11.95 -12.65 -20.59
CA VAL A 266 -11.42 -13.62 -19.62
C VAL A 266 -10.08 -14.15 -20.13
N ILE A 267 -10.04 -14.61 -21.39
CA ILE A 267 -8.82 -15.11 -22.04
C ILE A 267 -7.72 -14.04 -22.05
N LYS A 268 -8.07 -12.77 -22.32
CA LYS A 268 -7.10 -11.66 -22.36
C LYS A 268 -6.50 -11.30 -20.99
N ASN A 269 -7.25 -11.51 -19.90
CA ASN A 269 -6.91 -10.95 -18.59
C ASN A 269 -6.35 -12.00 -17.60
N ILE A 270 -6.61 -13.29 -17.80
CA ILE A 270 -6.04 -14.35 -16.96
C ILE A 270 -4.54 -14.54 -17.22
N LYS A 271 -3.80 -14.84 -16.16
CA LYS A 271 -2.36 -15.09 -16.21
C LYS A 271 -1.97 -16.25 -15.31
N TYR A 272 -0.84 -16.91 -15.59
CA TYR A 272 -0.28 -17.85 -14.63
C TYR A 272 0.28 -17.07 -13.42
N ILE A 273 -0.22 -17.38 -12.23
CA ILE A 273 0.26 -16.80 -10.95
C ILE A 273 1.49 -17.57 -10.45
N HIS A 274 1.68 -18.81 -10.90
CA HIS A 274 2.80 -19.69 -10.53
C HIS A 274 3.30 -20.47 -11.76
N LYS A 275 4.60 -20.84 -11.76
CA LYS A 275 5.23 -21.57 -12.87
C LYS A 275 4.79 -23.03 -12.95
N ASP A 276 4.58 -23.66 -11.79
CA ASP A 276 4.11 -25.04 -11.71
C ASP A 276 2.63 -25.14 -12.13
N LYS A 277 2.41 -25.70 -13.32
CA LYS A 277 1.08 -25.88 -13.91
C LYS A 277 0.27 -26.97 -13.19
N MET A 278 0.91 -27.88 -12.45
CA MET A 278 0.23 -28.97 -11.72
C MET A 278 -0.57 -28.46 -10.52
N LEU A 279 -0.29 -27.25 -10.05
CA LEU A 279 -1.06 -26.59 -8.99
C LEU A 279 -2.45 -26.12 -9.45
N PHE A 280 -2.71 -26.11 -10.76
CA PHE A 280 -3.99 -25.64 -11.31
C PHE A 280 -4.84 -26.80 -11.82
N SER A 281 -6.16 -26.63 -11.74
CA SER A 281 -7.09 -27.66 -12.20
C SER A 281 -7.00 -27.89 -13.72
N PRO A 282 -7.38 -29.08 -14.21
CA PRO A 282 -7.43 -29.38 -15.64
C PRO A 282 -8.25 -28.38 -16.45
N GLU A 283 -9.33 -27.86 -15.87
CA GLU A 283 -10.24 -26.85 -16.44
C GLU A 283 -9.50 -25.54 -16.67
N PHE A 284 -8.82 -25.02 -15.65
CA PHE A 284 -8.08 -23.78 -15.76
C PHE A 284 -6.91 -23.92 -16.75
N ASN A 285 -6.19 -25.04 -16.69
CA ASN A 285 -5.13 -25.32 -17.66
C ASN A 285 -5.66 -25.44 -19.10
N SER A 286 -6.87 -25.97 -19.30
CA SER A 286 -7.51 -26.02 -20.61
C SER A 286 -7.89 -24.63 -21.13
N LEU A 287 -8.34 -23.74 -20.23
CA LEU A 287 -8.59 -22.34 -20.55
C LEU A 287 -7.28 -21.61 -20.93
N MET A 288 -6.21 -21.83 -20.17
CA MET A 288 -4.90 -21.22 -20.41
C MET A 288 -4.25 -21.65 -21.73
N LYS A 289 -4.59 -22.83 -22.28
CA LYS A 289 -4.17 -23.25 -23.64
C LYS A 289 -4.69 -22.33 -24.75
N LYS A 290 -5.76 -21.56 -24.49
CA LYS A 290 -6.31 -20.57 -25.42
C LYS A 290 -5.65 -19.19 -25.28
N VAL A 291 -4.75 -19.02 -24.33
CA VAL A 291 -3.96 -17.80 -24.17
C VAL A 291 -2.65 -17.97 -24.92
N ASP A 292 -2.35 -17.07 -25.86
CA ASP A 292 -1.12 -17.15 -26.64
C ASP A 292 0.12 -16.90 -25.77
N SER A 293 1.08 -17.83 -25.88
CA SER A 293 2.50 -17.77 -25.49
C SER A 293 2.92 -18.15 -24.05
N GLU A 294 4.10 -18.77 -24.02
CA GLU A 294 4.90 -19.20 -22.86
C GLU A 294 5.29 -18.06 -21.90
N ASN A 295 4.99 -16.80 -22.24
CA ASN A 295 5.34 -15.60 -21.48
C ASN A 295 4.20 -15.06 -20.59
N ASN A 296 3.08 -15.76 -20.45
CA ASN A 296 1.95 -15.27 -19.64
C ASN A 296 2.07 -15.57 -18.14
N ILE A 297 3.30 -15.57 -17.61
CA ILE A 297 3.58 -15.66 -16.17
C ILE A 297 3.74 -14.24 -15.63
N LEU A 298 3.04 -13.91 -14.54
CA LEU A 298 3.21 -12.63 -13.88
C LEU A 298 4.60 -12.53 -13.25
N GLN A 299 5.46 -11.68 -13.82
CA GLN A 299 6.76 -11.33 -13.25
C GLN A 299 6.59 -10.49 -11.97
N GLN A 300 7.59 -10.53 -11.10
CA GLN A 300 7.61 -9.87 -9.81
C GLN A 300 8.62 -8.72 -9.83
N ASP A 301 8.53 -7.87 -10.86
CA ASP A 301 9.40 -6.71 -10.96
C ASP A 301 8.73 -5.58 -10.20
N TYR A 302 9.23 -5.29 -9.00
CA TYR A 302 8.82 -4.12 -8.25
C TYR A 302 9.55 -2.90 -8.82
N ASP A 303 8.82 -1.80 -8.95
CA ASP A 303 9.47 -0.51 -9.18
C ASP A 303 10.23 -0.10 -7.91
N THR A 304 11.56 -0.14 -7.97
CA THR A 304 12.45 0.23 -6.86
C THR A 304 12.15 1.62 -6.32
N ASN A 305 11.73 2.57 -7.16
CA ASN A 305 11.38 3.92 -6.72
C ASN A 305 10.07 3.95 -5.94
N VAL A 306 9.09 3.13 -6.32
CA VAL A 306 7.84 2.96 -5.55
C VAL A 306 8.15 2.43 -4.15
N VAL A 307 9.02 1.41 -4.05
CA VAL A 307 9.46 0.86 -2.76
C VAL A 307 10.13 1.94 -1.91
N LYS A 308 11.10 2.68 -2.46
CA LYS A 308 11.81 3.76 -1.75
C LYS A 308 10.85 4.88 -1.28
N ASN A 309 9.91 5.28 -2.14
CA ASN A 309 8.87 6.26 -1.81
C ASN A 309 8.01 5.79 -0.63
N ASN A 310 7.54 4.54 -0.65
CA ASN A 310 6.68 3.99 0.40
C ASN A 310 7.43 3.86 1.73
N LEU A 311 8.65 3.34 1.74
CA LEU A 311 9.50 3.25 2.94
C LEU A 311 9.71 4.63 3.58
N THR A 312 9.98 5.64 2.77
CA THR A 312 10.13 7.03 3.22
C THR A 312 8.83 7.60 3.79
N ALA A 313 7.69 7.34 3.14
CA ALA A 313 6.38 7.76 3.62
C ALA A 313 5.99 7.11 4.96
N TYR A 314 6.33 5.82 5.16
CA TYR A 314 6.14 5.15 6.44
C TYR A 314 6.99 5.78 7.53
N SER A 315 8.27 6.10 7.27
CA SER A 315 9.10 6.83 8.22
C SER A 315 8.50 8.20 8.56
N TYR A 316 7.97 8.94 7.59
CA TYR A 316 7.31 10.22 7.86
C TYR A 316 6.09 10.07 8.77
N ARG A 317 5.24 9.07 8.50
CA ARG A 317 4.08 8.76 9.36
C ARG A 317 4.55 8.42 10.79
N ASP A 318 5.53 7.53 10.90
CA ASP A 318 6.00 7.00 12.17
C ASP A 318 6.68 8.09 13.03
N VAL A 319 7.54 8.93 12.43
CA VAL A 319 8.16 10.08 13.10
C VAL A 319 7.11 11.04 13.62
N ASN A 320 6.11 11.37 12.80
CA ASN A 320 5.03 12.26 13.24
C ASN A 320 4.24 11.66 14.42
N GLN A 321 3.96 10.35 14.41
CA GLN A 321 3.28 9.71 15.54
C GLN A 321 4.10 9.79 16.83
N LEU A 322 5.42 9.64 16.74
CA LEU A 322 6.33 9.76 17.89
C LEU A 322 6.36 11.19 18.42
N VAL A 323 6.69 12.16 17.55
CA VAL A 323 6.92 13.56 17.92
C VAL A 323 5.72 14.20 18.63
N HIS A 324 4.49 13.88 18.21
CA HIS A 324 3.28 14.43 18.83
C HIS A 324 3.01 13.93 20.27
N ARG A 325 3.75 12.93 20.75
CA ARG A 325 3.53 12.30 22.07
C ARG A 325 4.74 12.38 23.00
N LEU A 326 5.85 12.97 22.56
CA LEU A 326 7.09 13.01 23.36
C LEU A 326 6.91 13.72 24.70
N SER A 327 6.04 14.72 24.78
CA SER A 327 5.79 15.48 26.01
C SER A 327 4.72 14.89 26.93
N SER A 328 4.05 13.81 26.53
CA SER A 328 2.91 13.24 27.24
C SER A 328 2.96 11.73 27.46
N ASP A 329 3.79 10.99 26.71
CA ASP A 329 3.94 9.54 26.84
C ASP A 329 5.43 9.15 26.92
N GLU A 330 5.83 8.65 28.09
CA GLU A 330 7.23 8.26 28.38
C GLU A 330 7.71 7.13 27.46
N LYS A 331 6.86 6.16 27.10
CA LYS A 331 7.26 5.06 26.23
C LYS A 331 7.60 5.55 24.83
N PHE A 332 6.82 6.51 24.31
CA PHE A 332 7.08 7.12 23.01
C PHE A 332 8.35 7.98 23.05
N ALA A 333 8.60 8.69 24.15
CA ALA A 333 9.82 9.46 24.34
C ALA A 333 11.08 8.56 24.37
N GLU A 334 11.04 7.47 25.14
CA GLU A 334 12.13 6.48 25.19
C GLU A 334 12.36 5.81 23.84
N GLU A 335 11.29 5.39 23.15
CA GLU A 335 11.37 4.76 21.84
C GLU A 335 12.01 5.71 20.81
N TYR A 336 11.58 6.98 20.79
CA TYR A 336 12.15 8.00 19.91
C TYR A 336 13.66 8.18 20.13
N GLN A 337 14.09 8.31 21.40
CA GLN A 337 15.51 8.45 21.73
C GLN A 337 16.32 7.19 21.39
N LYS A 338 15.74 6.01 21.60
CA LYS A 338 16.36 4.73 21.22
C LYS A 338 16.57 4.66 19.70
N ILE A 339 15.55 5.00 18.92
CA ILE A 339 15.63 5.00 17.45
C ILE A 339 16.70 5.97 16.96
N ARG A 340 16.74 7.19 17.52
CA ARG A 340 17.76 8.20 17.18
C ARG A 340 19.18 7.68 17.40
N LYS A 341 19.45 7.05 18.55
CA LYS A 341 20.76 6.42 18.82
C LYS A 341 21.06 5.27 17.87
N LEU A 342 20.05 4.48 17.47
CA LEU A 342 20.22 3.39 16.50
C LEU A 342 20.61 3.92 15.12
N VAL A 343 19.95 4.96 14.61
CA VAL A 343 20.29 5.53 13.30
C VAL A 343 21.66 6.23 13.32
N LEU A 344 22.08 6.79 14.47
CA LEU A 344 23.43 7.34 14.64
C LEU A 344 24.51 6.26 14.62
N LYS A 345 24.21 5.09 15.18
CA LYS A 345 25.09 3.93 15.14
C LYS A 345 25.15 3.28 13.77
N TYR A 346 24.03 3.28 13.04
CA TYR A 346 23.88 2.56 11.77
C TYR A 346 23.34 3.48 10.67
N PRO A 347 24.10 4.47 10.18
CA PRO A 347 23.69 5.27 9.03
C PRO A 347 23.53 4.41 7.75
N THR A 348 24.27 3.31 7.69
CA THR A 348 24.10 2.20 6.76
C THR A 348 24.06 0.89 7.56
N ILE A 349 23.37 -0.13 7.05
CA ILE A 349 23.13 -1.38 7.80
C ILE A 349 22.96 -2.59 6.87
N SER A 350 23.39 -3.76 7.34
CA SER A 350 23.23 -5.04 6.63
C SER A 350 21.77 -5.51 6.70
N ASN A 351 21.37 -6.40 5.79
CA ASN A 351 20.03 -6.98 5.84
C ASN A 351 19.77 -7.78 7.12
N ASP A 352 20.77 -8.52 7.60
CA ASP A 352 20.66 -9.35 8.81
C ASP A 352 20.52 -8.50 10.07
N ASP A 353 21.35 -7.46 10.22
CA ASP A 353 21.27 -6.54 11.36
C ASP A 353 19.97 -5.75 11.34
N LEU A 354 19.53 -5.28 10.16
CA LEU A 354 18.27 -4.57 10.02
C LEU A 354 17.08 -5.46 10.41
N LYS A 355 17.08 -6.72 9.97
CA LYS A 355 16.05 -7.70 10.32
C LYS A 355 16.02 -7.97 11.83
N LEU A 356 17.19 -8.03 12.47
CA LEU A 356 17.29 -8.17 13.92
C LEU A 356 16.69 -6.96 14.64
N LEU A 357 17.04 -5.73 14.23
CA LEU A 357 16.46 -4.50 14.80
C LEU A 357 14.94 -4.44 14.60
N GLN A 358 14.46 -4.86 13.43
CA GLN A 358 13.04 -4.87 13.07
C GLN A 358 12.22 -5.99 13.72
N SER A 359 12.86 -6.95 14.41
CA SER A 359 12.19 -8.10 15.00
C SER A 359 11.15 -7.73 16.06
N THR A 360 11.39 -6.64 16.80
CA THR A 360 10.46 -6.13 17.82
C THR A 360 9.50 -5.10 17.26
N SER A 361 10.00 -4.16 16.46
CA SER A 361 9.21 -3.08 15.85
C SER A 361 9.90 -2.61 14.57
N LYS A 362 9.12 -2.34 13.53
CA LYS A 362 9.62 -1.73 12.30
C LYS A 362 9.62 -0.20 12.34
N ARG A 363 9.02 0.41 13.37
CA ARG A 363 8.75 1.86 13.44
C ARG A 363 10.02 2.68 13.22
N CYS A 364 9.99 3.62 12.28
CA CYS A 364 11.13 4.47 11.88
C CYS A 364 12.41 3.71 11.47
N LEU A 365 12.35 2.40 11.21
CA LEU A 365 13.47 1.58 10.75
C LEU A 365 13.31 1.17 9.29
N GLN A 366 12.68 2.02 8.47
CA GLN A 366 12.43 1.78 7.05
C GLN A 366 13.58 2.30 6.18
N TYR A 367 14.77 1.73 6.37
CA TYR A 367 15.95 2.03 5.53
C TYR A 367 15.66 1.71 4.06
N LEU A 368 16.33 2.42 3.16
CA LEU A 368 16.24 2.18 1.73
C LEU A 368 17.14 1.02 1.31
N PRO A 369 16.68 0.15 0.40
CA PRO A 369 17.56 -0.81 -0.28
C PRO A 369 18.67 -0.07 -1.04
N ASN A 370 19.90 -0.54 -0.86
CA ASN A 370 21.13 0.11 -1.31
C ASN A 370 22.03 -0.91 -2.02
N SER A 371 21.58 -1.42 -3.16
CA SER A 371 22.22 -2.54 -3.86
C SER A 371 23.62 -2.21 -4.41
N ASP A 372 23.87 -0.93 -4.70
CA ASP A 372 25.17 -0.41 -5.12
C ASP A 372 26.11 -0.15 -3.93
N ARG A 373 25.60 -0.30 -2.70
CA ARG A 373 26.32 -0.03 -1.44
C ARG A 373 26.86 1.41 -1.39
N SER A 374 26.16 2.36 -1.99
CA SER A 374 26.53 3.77 -1.91
C SER A 374 26.46 4.30 -0.47
N ILE A 375 27.30 5.27 -0.14
CA ILE A 375 27.23 6.02 1.13
C ILE A 375 26.53 7.38 0.99
N SER A 376 26.02 7.67 -0.22
CA SER A 376 25.35 8.93 -0.50
C SER A 376 24.34 8.81 -1.63
N TYR A 377 23.29 9.62 -1.58
CA TYR A 377 22.36 9.81 -2.69
C TYR A 377 21.62 11.14 -2.56
N CYS A 378 20.99 11.61 -3.64
CA CYS A 378 20.14 12.79 -3.63
C CYS A 378 18.76 12.48 -4.23
N VAL A 379 17.76 13.26 -3.83
CA VAL A 379 16.35 13.11 -4.22
C VAL A 379 15.69 14.46 -4.45
N ASP A 380 14.56 14.50 -5.15
CA ASP A 380 13.78 15.72 -5.27
C ASP A 380 12.90 15.84 -4.04
N CYS A 381 13.00 16.97 -3.35
CA CYS A 381 12.27 17.23 -2.13
C CYS A 381 11.37 18.44 -2.34
N GLY A 382 10.10 18.18 -2.69
CA GLY A 382 9.09 19.22 -2.77
C GLY A 382 8.79 19.82 -1.39
N SER A 383 8.65 18.98 -0.36
CA SER A 383 8.46 19.43 1.02
C SER A 383 8.71 18.31 2.03
N ILE A 384 9.75 18.49 2.87
CA ILE A 384 10.06 17.53 3.93
C ILE A 384 8.93 17.43 4.96
N ASN A 385 8.30 18.56 5.30
CA ASN A 385 7.19 18.66 6.26
C ASN A 385 5.90 18.01 5.75
N ARG A 386 5.85 17.57 4.49
CA ARG A 386 4.72 16.82 3.93
C ARG A 386 5.12 15.42 3.46
N GLY A 387 6.37 15.01 3.71
CA GLY A 387 6.92 13.75 3.20
C GLY A 387 6.94 13.68 1.67
N GLU A 388 6.98 14.81 0.98
CA GLU A 388 6.97 14.89 -0.49
C GLU A 388 8.39 14.70 -1.01
N ILE A 389 8.81 13.43 -1.08
CA ILE A 389 10.12 12.98 -1.58
C ILE A 389 9.91 12.15 -2.83
N ASP A 390 10.60 12.47 -3.92
CA ASP A 390 10.55 11.74 -5.19
C ASP A 390 11.92 11.17 -5.57
N PHE A 391 11.97 9.85 -5.76
CA PHE A 391 13.16 9.12 -6.21
C PHE A 391 13.22 8.93 -7.75
N SER A 392 12.19 9.36 -8.48
CA SER A 392 12.11 9.16 -9.93
C SER A 392 12.90 10.19 -10.75
N SER A 393 13.25 11.32 -10.15
CA SER A 393 14.00 12.39 -10.79
C SER A 393 15.51 12.09 -10.78
N THR A 394 16.11 12.04 -11.99
CA THR A 394 17.56 12.16 -12.14
C THR A 394 17.93 13.61 -11.91
N ILE A 395 18.38 13.96 -10.70
CA ILE A 395 18.71 15.34 -10.37
C ILE A 395 20.21 15.56 -10.51
N ASP A 396 20.54 16.64 -11.20
CA ASP A 396 21.87 17.21 -11.22
C ASP A 396 22.09 17.94 -9.88
N PHE A 397 23.24 17.74 -9.22
CA PHE A 397 23.56 18.21 -7.84
C PHE A 397 23.41 19.72 -7.60
N LYS A 398 23.04 20.52 -8.60
CA LYS A 398 22.99 21.99 -8.57
C LYS A 398 21.58 22.59 -8.46
N GLU A 399 20.51 21.78 -8.40
CA GLU A 399 19.15 22.31 -8.25
C GLU A 399 18.75 22.56 -6.79
N LYS A 400 18.08 23.70 -6.54
CA LYS A 400 17.67 24.19 -5.21
C LYS A 400 16.66 23.30 -4.46
N THR A 401 16.00 22.35 -5.12
CA THR A 401 15.02 21.43 -4.50
C THR A 401 15.61 20.06 -4.18
N SER A 402 16.89 19.83 -4.52
CA SER A 402 17.57 18.58 -4.23
C SER A 402 17.87 18.45 -2.74
N LEU A 403 17.59 17.27 -2.19
CA LEU A 403 17.99 16.88 -0.85
C LEU A 403 19.01 15.76 -0.95
N CYS A 404 20.21 15.98 -0.42
CA CYS A 404 21.27 14.99 -0.39
C CYS A 404 21.41 14.37 1.01
N VAL A 405 21.60 13.06 1.03
CA VAL A 405 21.80 12.24 2.22
C VAL A 405 23.20 11.67 2.12
N SER A 406 24.11 12.13 2.99
CA SER A 406 25.50 11.66 3.04
C SER A 406 26.16 12.00 4.38
N GLU A 407 27.35 11.42 4.61
CA GLU A 407 28.23 11.79 5.70
C GLU A 407 28.59 13.28 5.68
N GLN A 408 29.03 13.79 4.52
CA GLN A 408 29.53 15.16 4.35
C GLN A 408 28.42 16.20 4.57
N GLU A 409 27.22 15.94 4.06
CA GLU A 409 26.07 16.83 4.26
C GLU A 409 25.60 16.86 5.73
N SER A 410 26.00 15.88 6.53
CA SER A 410 25.71 15.85 7.96
C SER A 410 26.79 16.54 8.80
N GLY A 411 27.97 16.78 8.22
CA GLY A 411 29.16 17.30 8.89
C GLY A 411 29.85 16.30 9.82
N LEU A 412 29.54 14.99 9.71
CA LEU A 412 30.17 13.97 10.55
C LEU A 412 31.70 13.94 10.32
N ASP A 413 32.12 14.00 9.06
CA ASP A 413 33.52 14.06 8.63
C ASP A 413 34.28 15.23 9.28
N ILE A 414 33.63 16.39 9.38
CA ILE A 414 34.18 17.57 10.06
C ILE A 414 34.26 17.32 11.56
N LEU A 415 33.16 16.91 12.20
CA LEU A 415 33.07 16.72 13.65
C LEU A 415 34.09 15.71 14.16
N MET A 416 34.36 14.64 13.40
CA MET A 416 35.33 13.62 13.81
C MET A 416 36.78 14.12 13.89
N ASN A 417 37.07 15.32 13.37
CA ASN A 417 38.37 15.99 13.56
C ASN A 417 38.49 16.72 14.90
N TYR A 418 37.39 16.91 15.66
CA TYR A 418 37.46 17.51 16.99
C TYR A 418 38.22 16.60 17.95
N LYS A 419 39.11 17.20 18.74
CA LYS A 419 39.97 16.46 19.66
C LYS A 419 39.15 15.62 20.65
N GLY A 420 39.37 14.31 20.62
CA GLY A 420 38.74 13.33 21.52
C GLY A 420 37.31 12.94 21.14
N LEU A 421 36.63 13.66 20.24
CA LEU A 421 35.24 13.34 19.87
C LEU A 421 35.11 11.99 19.17
N LYS A 422 36.05 11.66 18.27
CA LYS A 422 36.07 10.35 17.61
C LYS A 422 36.18 9.19 18.62
N GLN A 423 37.08 9.30 19.59
CA GLN A 423 37.26 8.30 20.66
C GLN A 423 36.00 8.18 21.52
N PHE A 424 35.33 9.30 21.78
CA PHE A 424 34.05 9.32 22.48
C PHE A 424 32.96 8.59 21.68
N PHE A 425 32.87 8.80 20.38
CA PHE A 425 31.93 8.09 19.50
C PHE A 425 32.21 6.58 19.47
N ASP A 426 33.46 6.19 19.26
CA ASP A 426 33.89 4.78 19.26
C ASP A 426 33.54 4.09 20.59
N SER A 427 33.79 4.76 21.72
CA SER A 427 33.50 4.21 23.06
C SER A 427 32.00 4.01 23.32
N ASN A 428 31.15 4.79 22.66
CA ASN A 428 29.69 4.66 22.71
C ASN A 428 29.13 3.77 21.58
N GLY A 429 29.99 3.28 20.69
CA GLY A 429 29.63 2.47 19.53
C GLY A 429 28.82 3.24 18.49
N TYR A 430 28.99 4.55 18.37
CA TYR A 430 28.42 5.36 17.30
C TYR A 430 29.28 5.32 16.04
N ALA A 431 28.69 5.57 14.88
CA ALA A 431 29.43 5.61 13.63
C ALA A 431 30.36 6.83 13.60
N THR A 432 31.64 6.61 13.31
CA THR A 432 32.62 7.66 13.05
C THR A 432 32.85 7.90 11.56
N GLU A 433 32.28 7.05 10.71
CA GLU A 433 32.20 7.20 9.26
C GLU A 433 31.00 6.39 8.73
N TRP A 434 30.52 6.72 7.53
CA TRP A 434 29.51 5.96 6.80
C TRP A 434 30.20 4.89 5.95
N VAL A 435 29.89 3.62 6.22
CA VAL A 435 30.50 2.48 5.52
C VAL A 435 29.54 1.91 4.47
N PRO A 436 30.00 1.51 3.27
CA PRO A 436 29.15 0.83 2.27
C PRO A 436 28.39 -0.38 2.82
N ASN A 437 27.06 -0.39 2.72
CA ASN A 437 26.22 -1.50 3.19
C ASN A 437 24.93 -1.66 2.37
N GLU A 438 24.19 -2.74 2.61
CA GLU A 438 23.03 -3.17 1.81
C GLU A 438 21.79 -2.28 1.99
N ASN A 439 21.74 -1.49 3.06
CA ASN A 439 20.70 -0.51 3.32
C ASN A 439 21.28 0.81 3.82
N ILE A 440 20.61 1.92 3.51
CA ILE A 440 21.01 3.30 3.86
C ILE A 440 19.80 4.07 4.41
N LEU A 441 20.04 5.04 5.30
CA LEU A 441 18.97 5.88 5.85
C LEU A 441 18.14 6.52 4.72
N ASN A 442 16.81 6.53 4.89
CA ASN A 442 15.93 7.32 4.03
C ASN A 442 15.98 8.82 4.42
N PRO A 443 15.49 9.74 3.56
CA PRO A 443 15.64 11.18 3.79
C PRO A 443 14.95 11.69 5.05
N ILE A 444 13.84 11.05 5.44
CA ILE A 444 13.10 11.41 6.65
C ILE A 444 13.87 10.99 7.91
N GLN A 445 14.43 9.77 7.91
CA GLN A 445 15.29 9.30 9.00
C GLN A 445 16.56 10.18 9.11
N TYR A 446 17.16 10.51 7.98
CA TYR A 446 18.35 11.35 7.91
C TYR A 446 18.13 12.73 8.53
N ILE A 447 17.08 13.45 8.09
CA ILE A 447 16.80 14.82 8.56
C ILE A 447 16.29 14.84 10.00
N ASN A 448 15.24 14.06 10.29
CA ASN A 448 14.49 14.24 11.54
C ASN A 448 15.09 13.47 12.71
N LEU A 449 15.91 12.45 12.46
CA LEU A 449 16.45 11.58 13.50
C LEU A 449 17.97 11.70 13.59
N TYR A 450 18.67 11.34 12.50
CA TYR A 450 20.13 11.22 12.47
C TYR A 450 20.84 12.57 12.66
N ARG A 451 20.53 13.58 11.84
CA ARG A 451 21.21 14.89 11.93
C ARG A 451 21.00 15.57 13.27
N GLY A 452 19.78 15.48 13.82
CA GLY A 452 19.47 16.04 15.13
C GLY A 452 20.33 15.42 16.22
N ILE A 453 20.39 14.09 16.31
CA ILE A 453 21.11 13.41 17.41
C ILE A 453 22.62 13.52 17.27
N LEU A 454 23.12 13.53 16.03
CA LEU A 454 24.53 13.82 15.75
C LEU A 454 24.91 15.19 16.31
N GLY A 455 24.08 16.20 16.03
CA GLY A 455 24.27 17.55 16.55
C GLY A 455 24.21 17.60 18.08
N GLU A 456 23.16 17.05 18.69
CA GLU A 456 23.00 17.04 20.14
C GLU A 456 24.18 16.39 20.88
N ILE A 457 24.70 15.27 20.38
CA ILE A 457 25.80 14.54 21.03
C ILE A 457 27.13 15.25 20.81
N ALA A 458 27.44 15.66 19.58
CA ALA A 458 28.69 16.35 19.28
C ALA A 458 28.73 17.75 19.93
N GLY A 459 27.64 18.50 19.83
CA GLY A 459 27.49 19.83 20.42
C GLY A 459 27.68 19.80 21.93
N LYS A 460 27.09 18.80 22.61
CA LYS A 460 27.31 18.61 24.05
C LYS A 460 28.78 18.40 24.39
N TYR A 461 29.45 17.46 23.72
CA TYR A 461 30.86 17.16 23.99
C TYR A 461 31.75 18.40 23.82
N ILE A 462 31.58 19.10 22.70
CA ILE A 462 32.36 20.31 22.37
C ILE A 462 32.07 21.42 23.39
N PHE A 463 30.80 21.64 23.74
CA PHE A 463 30.42 22.65 24.70
C PHE A 463 31.04 22.40 26.09
N GLU A 464 30.99 21.16 26.57
CA GLU A 464 31.56 20.77 27.85
C GLU A 464 33.09 20.94 27.87
N ASP A 465 33.79 20.64 26.77
CA ASP A 465 35.24 20.86 26.63
C ASP A 465 35.61 22.36 26.61
N VAL A 466 34.83 23.18 25.88
CA VAL A 466 35.12 24.61 25.70
C VAL A 466 34.83 25.44 26.95
N PHE A 467 33.70 25.18 27.63
CA PHE A 467 33.23 26.01 28.75
C PHE A 467 33.41 25.37 30.12
N GLY A 468 33.69 24.06 30.20
CA GLY A 468 33.83 23.34 31.46
C GLY A 468 32.53 23.16 32.24
N ASN A 469 31.38 23.51 31.66
CA ASN A 469 30.06 23.34 32.26
C ASN A 469 29.42 22.03 31.81
N GLN A 470 29.06 21.15 32.76
CA GLN A 470 28.35 19.91 32.46
C GLN A 470 26.88 20.15 32.07
N LEU A 471 26.45 19.52 30.98
CA LEU A 471 25.09 19.59 30.46
C LEU A 471 24.24 18.41 30.92
N ARG A 472 23.02 18.70 31.36
CA ARG A 472 22.06 17.72 31.87
C ARG A 472 20.81 17.69 30.99
N ASN A 473 20.13 16.55 30.94
CA ASN A 473 18.83 16.43 30.29
C ASN A 473 17.73 17.03 31.19
N PHE A 474 16.60 17.41 30.61
CA PHE A 474 15.41 17.73 31.38
C PHE A 474 14.76 16.44 31.93
N GLU A 475 14.31 16.46 33.19
CA GLU A 475 13.68 15.29 33.81
C GLU A 475 12.17 15.24 33.55
N LYS A 476 11.51 16.40 33.45
CA LYS A 476 10.05 16.44 33.23
C LYS A 476 9.73 16.12 31.78
N LEU A 477 8.88 15.11 31.61
CA LEU A 477 8.37 14.69 30.31
C LEU A 477 7.81 15.86 29.48
N GLY A 478 7.08 16.78 30.11
CA GLY A 478 6.50 17.97 29.45
C GLY A 478 7.51 18.92 28.81
N ASN A 479 8.82 18.76 29.09
CA ASN A 479 9.89 19.55 28.50
C ASN A 479 10.57 18.88 27.30
N ASN A 480 10.20 17.65 26.96
CA ASN A 480 10.75 16.97 25.78
C ASN A 480 10.52 17.81 24.51
N GLU A 481 11.53 17.83 23.62
CA GLU A 481 11.61 18.63 22.38
C GLU A 481 11.59 20.17 22.55
N LEU A 482 11.55 20.69 23.78
CA LEU A 482 11.69 22.14 24.00
C LEU A 482 13.12 22.58 23.73
N PHE A 483 14.08 21.97 24.42
CA PHE A 483 15.51 22.24 24.33
C PHE A 483 16.29 20.94 24.55
N ASP A 484 17.50 20.85 24.02
CA ASP A 484 18.29 19.62 24.08
C ASP A 484 18.84 19.34 25.48
N TYR A 485 19.38 20.39 26.14
CA TYR A 485 20.00 20.26 27.46
C TYR A 485 19.76 21.49 28.36
N LYS A 486 20.16 21.37 29.63
CA LYS A 486 20.17 22.45 30.62
C LYS A 486 21.48 22.52 31.40
N ILE A 487 21.74 23.72 31.94
CA ILE A 487 22.69 23.96 33.04
C ILE A 487 21.86 24.15 34.31
N GLU A 488 21.93 23.17 35.21
CA GLU A 488 21.03 23.04 36.36
C GLU A 488 21.12 24.21 37.34
N ASN A 489 22.33 24.72 37.59
CA ASN A 489 22.55 25.75 38.61
C ASN A 489 22.06 27.15 38.20
N ASN A 490 21.95 27.42 36.89
CA ASN A 490 21.78 28.79 36.38
C ASN A 490 20.55 28.98 35.49
N ASN A 491 19.66 27.98 35.42
CA ASN A 491 18.44 27.96 34.61
C ASN A 491 18.67 28.40 33.15
N VAL A 492 19.71 27.85 32.52
CA VAL A 492 20.03 28.08 31.10
C VAL A 492 19.69 26.81 30.32
N ALA A 493 18.83 26.94 29.32
CA ALA A 493 18.49 25.90 28.36
C ALA A 493 19.36 26.02 27.11
N ILE A 494 19.77 24.90 26.53
CA ILE A 494 20.68 24.83 25.38
C ILE A 494 19.98 24.09 24.24
N ASP A 495 20.00 24.67 23.05
CA ASP A 495 19.48 24.09 21.81
C ASP A 495 20.60 24.08 20.77
N PHE A 496 21.08 22.90 20.40
CA PHE A 496 22.08 22.72 19.37
C PHE A 496 21.42 22.65 18.00
N LYS A 497 22.06 23.31 17.04
CA LYS A 497 21.69 23.30 15.63
C LYS A 497 22.86 22.77 14.82
N ASN A 498 22.54 22.04 13.77
CA ASN A 498 23.52 21.59 12.78
C ASN A 498 23.07 22.08 11.41
N TRP A 499 22.94 23.41 11.25
CA TRP A 499 22.43 24.04 10.04
C TRP A 499 23.51 24.10 8.95
N ASN A 500 23.08 23.97 7.69
CA ASN A 500 23.92 24.29 6.54
C ASN A 500 23.89 25.83 6.34
N PRO A 501 24.99 26.50 5.95
CA PRO A 501 25.03 27.96 5.74
C PRO A 501 23.94 28.54 4.82
N SER A 502 23.34 27.71 3.96
CA SER A 502 22.24 28.07 3.07
C SER A 502 20.85 28.14 3.73
N HIS A 503 20.75 27.83 5.03
CA HIS A 503 19.47 27.80 5.76
C HIS A 503 18.90 29.21 6.01
N LEU A 504 18.10 29.69 5.06
CA LEU A 504 17.37 30.96 5.11
C LEU A 504 16.04 30.79 5.87
N GLU A 505 16.08 30.53 7.17
CA GLU A 505 14.88 30.75 7.99
C GLU A 505 14.81 32.23 8.39
N ASP A 506 13.62 32.83 8.31
CA ASP A 506 13.40 34.18 8.81
C ASP A 506 13.72 34.21 10.32
N ARG A 507 14.80 34.91 10.68
CA ARG A 507 15.30 35.07 12.04
C ARG A 507 14.19 35.46 13.02
N LYS A 508 13.23 36.29 12.59
CA LYS A 508 12.11 36.70 13.43
C LYS A 508 11.21 35.51 13.79
N ASN A 509 10.91 34.64 12.82
CA ASN A 509 10.09 33.45 13.05
C ASN A 509 10.83 32.41 13.90
N ALA A 510 12.14 32.24 13.69
CA ALA A 510 12.98 31.37 14.52
C ALA A 510 12.98 31.84 15.99
N LEU A 511 13.21 33.14 16.24
CA LEU A 511 13.15 33.73 17.58
C LEU A 511 11.77 33.57 18.24
N LEU A 512 10.67 33.76 17.49
CA LEU A 512 9.32 33.54 18.00
C LEU A 512 9.08 32.09 18.43
N LYS A 513 9.65 31.11 17.72
CA LYS A 513 9.57 29.69 18.10
C LYS A 513 10.34 29.42 19.39
N VAL A 514 11.57 29.95 19.51
CA VAL A 514 12.40 29.82 20.71
C VAL A 514 11.70 30.47 21.92
N GLN A 515 11.14 31.66 21.75
CA GLN A 515 10.40 32.35 22.82
C GLN A 515 9.20 31.53 23.30
N LYS A 516 8.45 30.90 22.39
CA LYS A 516 7.34 30.00 22.75
C LYS A 516 7.83 28.80 23.55
N LYS A 517 8.91 28.13 23.10
CA LYS A 517 9.53 27.00 23.83
C LYS A 517 9.97 27.43 25.23
N LEU A 518 10.62 28.59 25.34
CA LEU A 518 11.09 29.14 26.62
C LEU A 518 9.93 29.43 27.58
N ASN A 519 8.84 30.04 27.09
CA ASN A 519 7.65 30.31 27.90
C ASN A 519 6.99 29.01 28.42
N ILE A 520 6.93 27.96 27.59
CA ILE A 520 6.41 26.65 28.02
C ILE A 520 7.31 26.07 29.10
N LEU A 521 8.64 26.13 28.92
CA LEU A 521 9.60 25.66 29.92
C LEU A 521 9.47 26.42 31.25
N GLU A 522 9.37 27.76 31.21
CA GLU A 522 9.17 28.60 32.40
C GLU A 522 7.90 28.20 33.16
N ASN A 523 6.82 27.90 32.44
CA ASN A 523 5.56 27.46 33.04
C ASN A 523 5.67 26.05 33.65
N ASN A 524 6.29 25.10 32.94
CA ASN A 524 6.47 23.73 33.42
C ASN A 524 7.40 23.66 34.64
N GLU A 525 8.42 24.51 34.70
CA GLU A 525 9.40 24.57 35.79
C GLU A 525 9.04 25.54 36.91
N ASN A 526 8.06 26.42 36.69
CA ASN A 526 7.71 27.52 37.59
C ASN A 526 8.92 28.37 37.99
N LYS A 527 9.81 28.65 37.03
CA LYS A 527 11.06 29.41 37.21
C LYS A 527 11.37 30.22 35.95
N LYS A 528 12.19 31.27 36.08
CA LYS A 528 12.69 32.02 34.94
C LYS A 528 13.87 31.29 34.30
N TRP A 529 13.86 31.26 32.97
CA TRP A 529 14.87 30.57 32.18
C TRP A 529 15.43 31.50 31.12
N ARG A 530 16.68 31.22 30.73
CA ARG A 530 17.35 31.78 29.56
C ARG A 530 17.65 30.66 28.57
N ALA A 531 17.76 30.99 27.30
CA ALA A 531 18.05 30.02 26.25
C ALA A 531 19.29 30.44 25.47
N ILE A 532 20.13 29.46 25.11
CA ILE A 532 21.22 29.63 24.16
C ILE A 532 20.98 28.71 22.96
N ILE A 533 20.97 29.28 21.76
CA ILE A 533 20.83 28.56 20.50
C ILE A 533 22.18 28.56 19.82
N ILE A 534 22.73 27.37 19.59
CA ILE A 534 24.12 27.21 19.18
C ILE A 534 24.16 26.36 17.92
N ASN A 535 24.56 26.95 16.81
CA ASN A 535 24.93 26.15 15.65
C ASN A 535 26.33 25.56 15.87
N ILE A 536 26.51 24.27 15.55
CA ILE A 536 27.74 23.54 15.90
C ILE A 536 28.85 23.87 14.90
N ILE A 537 28.56 23.69 13.60
CA ILE A 537 29.52 23.89 12.50
C ILE A 537 29.12 25.12 11.70
N GLY A 538 30.05 26.04 11.51
CA GLY A 538 29.87 27.16 10.59
C GLY A 538 31.02 28.14 10.66
N GLU A 539 31.02 29.13 9.77
CA GLU A 539 31.96 30.24 9.87
C GLU A 539 31.42 31.31 10.82
N ASN A 540 32.31 31.91 11.62
CA ASN A 540 31.95 32.99 12.54
C ASN A 540 31.80 34.32 11.77
N TYR A 541 30.81 34.39 10.88
CA TYR A 541 30.50 35.60 10.12
C TYR A 541 29.71 36.64 10.91
N SER A 542 29.14 36.26 12.06
CA SER A 542 28.26 37.12 12.85
C SER A 542 28.58 36.99 14.34
N PRO A 543 28.73 38.12 15.05
CA PRO A 543 29.03 38.11 16.48
C PRO A 543 27.92 37.42 17.27
N VAL A 544 28.25 36.91 18.46
CA VAL A 544 27.25 36.41 19.39
C VAL A 544 26.23 37.51 19.66
N THR A 545 24.94 37.18 19.54
CA THR A 545 23.86 38.14 19.75
C THR A 545 22.97 37.73 20.92
N ILE A 546 22.46 38.73 21.63
CA ILE A 546 21.52 38.55 22.75
C ILE A 546 20.29 39.41 22.47
N THR A 547 19.10 38.87 22.75
CA THR A 547 17.85 39.63 22.65
C THR A 547 17.83 40.81 23.63
N ASN A 548 17.05 41.86 23.32
CA ASN A 548 16.97 43.07 24.16
C ASN A 548 16.52 42.80 25.60
N ASP A 549 15.77 41.72 25.84
CA ASP A 549 15.32 41.29 27.17
C ASP A 549 16.36 40.40 27.90
N GLY A 550 17.51 40.15 27.29
CA GLY A 550 18.61 39.34 27.86
C GLY A 550 18.31 37.85 27.98
N LYS A 551 17.21 37.36 27.37
CA LYS A 551 16.75 35.98 27.59
C LYS A 551 17.28 34.95 26.60
N ILE A 552 17.51 35.35 25.36
CA ILE A 552 17.90 34.43 24.29
C ILE A 552 19.24 34.88 23.72
N MET A 553 20.21 33.97 23.69
CA MET A 553 21.51 34.14 23.06
C MET A 553 21.60 33.26 21.81
N GLU A 554 22.10 33.82 20.71
CA GLU A 554 22.35 33.09 19.46
C GLU A 554 23.86 33.06 19.18
N VAL A 555 24.40 31.86 18.95
CA VAL A 555 25.81 31.59 18.64
C VAL A 555 25.90 30.97 17.24
N SER A 556 26.62 31.65 16.34
CA SER A 556 26.70 31.32 14.92
C SER A 556 27.42 29.99 14.61
N ALA A 557 28.41 29.63 15.42
CA ALA A 557 29.20 28.41 15.29
C ALA A 557 30.00 28.14 16.58
N LEU A 558 30.15 26.87 16.99
CA LEU A 558 31.15 26.45 17.98
C LEU A 558 32.51 26.14 17.33
N VAL A 559 32.46 25.52 16.15
CA VAL A 559 33.64 25.17 15.37
C VAL A 559 33.49 25.58 13.91
N ASP A 560 34.62 25.86 13.27
CA ASP A 560 34.70 26.12 11.84
C ASP A 560 34.66 24.82 11.01
N PHE A 561 34.70 24.95 9.68
CA PHE A 561 34.72 23.80 8.77
C PHE A 561 36.01 22.95 8.85
N ASN A 562 37.04 23.43 9.55
CA ASN A 562 38.25 22.67 9.88
C ASN A 562 38.17 22.04 11.28
N CYS A 563 37.01 22.12 11.94
CA CYS A 563 36.76 21.68 13.30
C CYS A 563 37.62 22.38 14.37
N GLN A 564 38.08 23.59 14.09
CA GLN A 564 38.76 24.45 15.05
C GLN A 564 37.75 25.34 15.77
N ASN A 565 38.04 25.74 17.01
CA ASN A 565 37.17 26.61 17.79
C ASN A 565 36.95 27.95 17.06
N SER A 566 35.70 28.24 16.69
CA SER A 566 35.34 29.43 15.92
C SER A 566 35.08 30.66 16.80
N LEU A 567 34.99 30.49 18.13
CA LEU A 567 34.68 31.56 19.08
C LEU A 567 35.93 32.37 19.44
N THR A 568 35.82 33.70 19.32
CA THR A 568 36.85 34.60 19.81
C THR A 568 36.92 34.61 21.34
N SER A 569 37.99 35.16 21.92
CA SER A 569 38.09 35.33 23.37
C SER A 569 36.95 36.18 23.94
N GLU A 570 36.48 37.17 23.18
CA GLU A 570 35.35 38.04 23.58
C GLU A 570 34.03 37.25 23.55
N ASP A 571 33.79 36.44 22.51
CA ASP A 571 32.61 35.59 22.42
C ASP A 571 32.55 34.61 23.60
N LYS A 572 33.68 33.97 23.93
CA LYS A 572 33.77 33.03 25.07
C LYS A 572 33.45 33.72 26.39
N LYS A 573 33.95 34.94 26.58
CA LYS A 573 33.67 35.74 27.77
C LYS A 573 32.18 36.08 27.86
N LEU A 574 31.58 36.58 26.78
CA LEU A 574 30.17 36.95 26.73
C LEU A 574 29.24 35.75 26.95
N ILE A 575 29.56 34.60 26.34
CA ILE A 575 28.84 33.35 26.59
C ILE A 575 29.00 32.96 28.06
N GLY A 576 30.23 32.95 28.60
CA GLY A 576 30.48 32.62 30.01
C GLY A 576 29.68 33.48 31.00
N GLU A 577 29.65 34.81 30.80
CA GLU A 577 28.82 35.73 31.57
C GLU A 577 27.33 35.37 31.48
N PHE A 578 26.84 35.06 30.29
CA PHE A 578 25.48 34.58 30.10
C PHE A 578 25.21 33.25 30.81
N LEU A 579 26.15 32.29 30.81
CA LEU A 579 25.95 31.01 31.49
C LEU A 579 25.87 31.18 33.01
N ILE A 580 26.63 32.11 33.61
CA ILE A 580 26.65 32.33 35.07
C ILE A 580 25.42 33.10 35.54
N GLY A 581 24.90 34.02 34.72
CA GLY A 581 23.87 34.96 35.16
C GLY A 581 24.48 36.14 35.90
N ASN A 582 24.11 37.34 35.47
CA ASN A 582 24.44 38.56 36.20
C ASN A 582 23.59 38.68 37.46
#